data_AF-A0A2H5WU64-F1
#
_entry.id   AF-A0A2H5WU64-F1
#
_cell.length_a   1.000
_cell.length_b   1.000
_cell.length_c   1.000
_cell.angle_alpha   90.00
_cell.angle_beta   90.00
_cell.angle_gamma   90.00
#
_symmetry.space_group_name_H-M   'P 1'
#
loop_
_entity.id
_entity.type
_entity.pdbx_description
1 polymer ?
#
loop_
_entity_poly.entity_id
_entity_poly.type
_entity_poly.pdbx_seq_one_letter_code
_entity_poly.pdbx_strand_id
1 'polypeptide(L)'
;MAPQYGVFGYAWDLTGSSQGVVGQAESRDGYGVFSLGRFAASGTKSWIIDHPIHPETYYLNHFCTEGPEPYNAYSGVVELDANGEAWVQLPDYFELINRSPRYLLTPIGAPMPNLHIAQEVQGNRFKIAGGVPGKKVSWRVEAIRNDRWVQHYGYQTEQEKPREQQGKYLHPELYGQPKERGIFYHPDLNRSRAPERSK
;
A
#
# COMPACT_ATOMS: atom_id res chain seq x y z
N MET A 1 25.93 6.12 13.41
CA MET A 1 25.34 6.36 14.76
C MET A 1 24.34 5.25 15.03
N ALA A 2 24.17 4.80 16.27
CA ALA A 2 23.18 3.76 16.60
C ALA A 2 21.75 4.24 16.25
N PRO A 3 20.86 3.35 15.79
CA PRO A 3 19.47 3.71 15.53
C PRO A 3 18.80 4.17 16.84
N GLN A 4 17.97 5.20 16.73
CA GLN A 4 17.21 5.75 17.86
C GLN A 4 15.74 5.38 17.69
N TYR A 5 15.11 4.93 18.77
CA TYR A 5 13.71 4.57 18.82
C TYR A 5 13.01 5.40 19.90
N GLY A 6 11.94 6.09 19.53
CA GLY A 6 11.07 6.75 20.51
C GLY A 6 10.18 5.73 21.25
N VAL A 7 9.67 4.74 20.51
CA VAL A 7 8.85 3.64 21.03
C VAL A 7 9.31 2.33 20.41
N PHE A 8 9.54 1.31 21.25
CA PHE A 8 9.85 -0.06 20.82
C PHE A 8 8.94 -1.03 21.57
N GLY A 9 7.86 -1.46 20.92
CA GLY A 9 6.94 -2.45 21.47
C GLY A 9 7.33 -3.86 21.06
N TYR A 10 7.45 -4.77 22.02
CA TYR A 10 7.80 -6.17 21.77
C TYR A 10 6.93 -7.08 22.63
N ALA A 11 6.26 -8.03 21.99
CA ALA A 11 5.46 -9.05 22.68
C ALA A 11 6.14 -10.42 22.52
N TRP A 12 6.30 -11.14 23.62
CA TRP A 12 7.20 -12.29 23.74
C TRP A 12 6.59 -13.61 23.27
N ASP A 13 5.27 -13.71 23.31
CA ASP A 13 4.57 -14.93 22.96
C ASP A 13 4.61 -15.14 21.44
N LEU A 14 5.28 -16.23 21.04
CA LEU A 14 5.39 -16.69 19.66
C LEU A 14 4.12 -17.41 19.18
N THR A 15 3.17 -17.62 20.08
CA THR A 15 1.88 -18.26 19.84
C THR A 15 0.77 -17.47 20.53
N GLY A 16 -0.45 -17.54 20.00
CA GLY A 16 -1.58 -16.78 20.53
C GLY A 16 -1.66 -15.35 19.97
N SER A 17 -2.53 -14.54 20.58
CA SER A 17 -2.77 -13.15 20.16
C SER A 17 -1.88 -12.21 20.94
N SER A 18 -0.74 -11.83 20.37
CA SER A 18 0.20 -10.89 20.98
C SER A 18 0.28 -9.59 20.17
N GLN A 19 0.16 -8.44 20.83
CA GLN A 19 0.29 -7.13 20.21
C GLN A 19 1.47 -6.38 20.82
N GLY A 20 2.44 -5.99 20.00
CA GLY A 20 3.59 -5.22 20.47
C GLY A 20 3.24 -3.78 20.87
N VAL A 21 2.34 -3.14 20.12
CA VAL A 21 1.81 -1.78 20.38
C VAL A 21 0.35 -1.73 19.96
N VAL A 22 -0.51 -1.14 20.81
CA VAL A 22 -1.91 -0.83 20.49
C VAL A 22 -2.13 0.67 20.71
N GLY A 23 -2.60 1.37 19.68
CA GLY A 23 -2.94 2.79 19.74
C GLY A 23 -4.40 3.01 19.37
N GLN A 24 -5.10 3.87 20.12
CA GLN A 24 -6.53 4.11 19.98
C GLN A 24 -6.84 5.60 20.14
N ALA A 25 -7.78 6.10 19.34
CA ALA A 25 -8.40 7.40 19.51
C ALA A 25 -9.92 7.21 19.54
N GLU A 26 -10.58 7.70 20.60
CA GLU A 26 -12.05 7.61 20.75
C GLU A 26 -12.81 8.57 19.82
N SER A 27 -12.12 9.60 19.32
CA SER A 27 -12.70 10.49 18.33
C SER A 27 -13.00 9.72 17.06
N ARG A 28 -14.21 9.89 16.52
CA ARG A 28 -14.65 9.29 15.25
C ARG A 28 -13.69 9.59 14.09
N ASP A 29 -13.08 10.76 14.12
CA ASP A 29 -12.15 11.25 13.09
C ASP A 29 -10.68 11.18 13.55
N GLY A 30 -10.42 10.56 14.70
CA GLY A 30 -9.09 10.40 15.27
C GLY A 30 -8.33 9.22 14.68
N TYR A 31 -7.00 9.20 14.90
CA TYR A 31 -6.13 8.12 14.44
C TYR A 31 -5.46 7.44 15.64
N GLY A 32 -5.52 6.10 15.69
CA GLY A 32 -4.76 5.32 16.66
C GLY A 32 -3.23 5.38 16.42
N VAL A 33 -2.82 5.60 15.16
CA VAL A 33 -1.44 5.87 14.76
C VAL A 33 -1.45 6.96 13.69
N PHE A 34 -0.74 8.07 13.92
CA PHE A 34 -0.55 9.14 12.94
C PHE A 34 0.96 9.37 12.73
N SER A 35 1.47 9.07 11.54
CA SER A 35 2.90 9.19 11.23
C SER A 35 3.20 10.53 10.56
N LEU A 36 4.06 11.35 11.18
CA LEU A 36 4.64 12.53 10.54
C LEU A 36 5.81 12.09 9.64
N GLY A 37 5.49 11.58 8.46
CA GLY A 37 6.45 11.18 7.44
C GLY A 37 6.12 9.85 6.79
N ARG A 38 7.14 9.00 6.61
CA ARG A 38 6.98 7.68 5.97
C ARG A 38 6.42 6.67 6.98
N PHE A 39 5.69 5.68 6.49
CA PHE A 39 5.26 4.50 7.26
C PHE A 39 5.83 3.25 6.59
N ALA A 40 6.38 2.33 7.38
CA ALA A 40 7.04 1.12 6.88
C ALA A 40 6.66 -0.08 7.74
N ALA A 41 6.64 -1.26 7.10
CA ALA A 41 6.47 -2.55 7.74
C ALA A 41 7.49 -3.52 7.13
N SER A 42 7.99 -4.47 7.93
CA SER A 42 8.86 -5.56 7.46
C SER A 42 8.08 -6.80 7.01
N GLY A 43 6.75 -6.75 7.10
CA GLY A 43 5.82 -7.76 6.61
C GLY A 43 4.78 -7.12 5.70
N THR A 44 3.53 -7.57 5.76
CA THR A 44 2.43 -7.01 4.96
C THR A 44 1.87 -5.71 5.54
N LYS A 45 1.32 -4.87 4.68
CA LYS A 45 0.48 -3.72 5.08
C LYS A 45 -0.98 -4.12 4.93
N SER A 46 -1.67 -4.30 6.05
CA SER A 46 -3.03 -4.81 6.08
C SER A 46 -3.95 -3.98 6.97
N TRP A 47 -5.24 -4.16 6.73
CA TRP A 47 -6.28 -3.88 7.71
C TRP A 47 -7.14 -5.12 7.90
N ILE A 48 -7.74 -5.22 9.08
CA ILE A 48 -8.48 -6.39 9.54
C ILE A 48 -9.87 -5.94 9.94
N ILE A 49 -10.88 -6.73 9.56
CA ILE A 49 -12.25 -6.63 10.07
C ILE A 49 -12.77 -8.01 10.44
N ASP A 50 -13.83 -8.03 11.23
CA ASP A 50 -14.65 -9.22 11.39
C ASP A 50 -15.15 -9.70 10.03
N HIS A 51 -15.13 -11.02 9.82
CA HIS A 51 -15.59 -11.58 8.57
C HIS A 51 -17.09 -11.29 8.38
N PRO A 52 -17.51 -10.73 7.23
CA PRO A 52 -18.88 -10.21 7.07
C PRO A 52 -19.97 -11.30 7.14
N ILE A 53 -19.63 -12.57 6.94
CA ILE A 53 -20.55 -13.72 7.03
C ILE A 53 -20.32 -14.53 8.32
N HIS A 54 -19.13 -14.45 8.93
CA HIS A 54 -18.73 -15.28 10.07
C HIS A 54 -17.96 -14.48 11.12
N PRO A 55 -18.55 -13.39 11.66
CA PRO A 55 -17.82 -12.42 12.45
C PRO A 55 -17.31 -12.97 13.80
N GLU A 56 -18.00 -13.96 14.37
CA GLU A 56 -17.63 -14.54 15.68
C GLU A 56 -16.42 -15.49 15.60
N THR A 57 -16.05 -15.96 14.41
CA THR A 57 -15.06 -17.05 14.26
C THR A 57 -13.93 -16.74 13.28
N TYR A 58 -14.08 -15.73 12.42
CA TYR A 58 -13.07 -15.38 11.43
C TYR A 58 -12.85 -13.88 11.31
N TYR A 59 -11.60 -13.53 11.04
CA TYR A 59 -11.23 -12.22 10.51
C TYR A 59 -11.14 -12.27 8.98
N LEU A 60 -11.49 -11.17 8.33
CA LEU A 60 -11.17 -10.90 6.94
C LEU A 60 -10.01 -9.90 6.87
N ASN A 61 -8.93 -10.32 6.23
CA ASN A 61 -7.73 -9.51 6.03
C ASN A 61 -7.71 -8.94 4.62
N HIS A 62 -7.42 -7.65 4.51
CA HIS A 62 -7.15 -6.99 3.24
C HIS A 62 -5.75 -6.39 3.25
N PHE A 63 -5.14 -6.27 2.07
CA PHE A 63 -3.76 -5.84 1.90
C PHE A 63 -3.65 -4.69 0.92
N CYS A 64 -2.65 -3.84 1.12
CA CYS A 64 -2.31 -2.82 0.14
C CYS A 64 -1.76 -3.46 -1.15
N THR A 65 -2.08 -2.88 -2.30
CA THR A 65 -1.36 -3.18 -3.54
C THR A 65 0.04 -2.60 -3.47
N GLU A 66 1.06 -3.41 -3.77
CA GLU A 66 2.46 -2.99 -3.71
C GLU A 66 3.10 -3.01 -5.11
N GLY A 67 3.93 -2.01 -5.37
CA GLY A 67 4.68 -1.87 -6.62
C GLY A 67 6.00 -1.14 -6.38
N PRO A 68 6.92 -1.16 -7.36
CA PRO A 68 8.20 -0.49 -7.25
C PRO A 68 8.08 1.04 -7.19
N GLU A 69 6.93 1.60 -7.57
CA GLU A 69 6.64 3.04 -7.57
C GLU A 69 5.37 3.32 -6.75
N PRO A 70 5.23 4.51 -6.14
CA PRO A 70 4.01 4.89 -5.44
C PRO A 70 2.89 5.19 -6.46
N TYR A 71 1.96 4.26 -6.61
CA TYR A 71 0.83 4.44 -7.54
C TYR A 71 -0.38 5.09 -6.89
N ASN A 72 -1.06 5.95 -7.66
CA ASN A 72 -2.43 6.34 -7.43
C ASN A 72 -3.30 5.72 -8.53
N ALA A 73 -4.43 5.12 -8.15
CA ALA A 73 -5.33 4.47 -9.08
C ALA A 73 -6.74 5.06 -8.99
N TYR A 74 -7.34 5.28 -10.16
CA TYR A 74 -8.70 5.78 -10.31
C TYR A 74 -9.41 4.86 -11.30
N SER A 75 -10.66 4.51 -11.01
CA SER A 75 -11.44 3.63 -11.86
C SER A 75 -12.91 4.01 -11.85
N GLY A 76 -13.62 3.55 -12.87
CA GLY A 76 -15.04 3.78 -12.99
C GLY A 76 -15.63 3.03 -14.18
N VAL A 77 -16.91 3.29 -14.42
CA VAL A 77 -17.62 2.83 -15.60
C VAL A 77 -18.19 4.05 -16.32
N VAL A 78 -18.06 4.07 -17.64
CA VAL A 78 -18.64 5.13 -18.48
C VAL A 78 -19.48 4.52 -19.59
N GLU A 79 -20.57 5.19 -19.96
CA GLU A 79 -21.39 4.83 -21.11
C GLU A 79 -20.93 5.62 -22.34
N LEU A 80 -20.83 4.94 -23.48
CA LEU A 80 -20.42 5.54 -24.74
C LEU A 80 -21.60 6.25 -25.40
N ASP A 81 -21.34 7.42 -25.97
CA ASP A 81 -22.31 8.23 -26.68
C ASP A 81 -22.71 7.63 -28.04
N ALA A 82 -23.51 8.38 -28.81
CA ALA A 82 -23.99 7.97 -30.14
C ALA A 82 -22.86 7.70 -31.15
N ASN A 83 -21.65 8.24 -30.92
CA ASN A 83 -20.47 8.03 -31.76
C ASN A 83 -19.59 6.88 -31.26
N GLY A 84 -19.95 6.21 -30.16
CA GLY A 84 -19.12 5.18 -29.54
C GLY A 84 -17.94 5.76 -28.78
N GLU A 85 -18.06 7.00 -28.30
CA GLU A 85 -17.02 7.74 -27.59
C GLU A 85 -17.47 8.11 -26.18
N ALA A 86 -16.52 8.38 -25.28
CA ALA A 86 -16.82 8.97 -23.99
C ALA A 86 -15.67 9.81 -23.45
N TRP A 87 -16.00 10.92 -22.82
CA TRP A 87 -15.08 11.67 -21.97
C TRP A 87 -15.17 11.17 -20.54
N VAL A 88 -14.02 10.83 -19.96
CA VAL A 88 -13.90 10.51 -18.54
C VAL A 88 -13.29 11.71 -17.82
N GLN A 89 -14.05 12.30 -16.90
CA GLN A 89 -13.59 13.38 -16.05
C GLN A 89 -12.91 12.81 -14.81
N LEU A 90 -11.66 13.21 -14.58
CA LEU A 90 -10.90 12.93 -13.37
C LEU A 90 -11.06 14.10 -12.38
N PRO A 91 -10.74 13.89 -11.09
CA PRO A 91 -10.72 14.97 -10.12
C PRO A 91 -9.80 16.12 -10.55
N ASP A 92 -10.15 17.35 -10.19
CA ASP A 92 -9.42 18.58 -10.55
C ASP A 92 -7.97 18.61 -10.08
N TYR A 93 -7.64 17.82 -9.05
CA TYR A 93 -6.29 17.64 -8.53
C TYR A 93 -5.49 16.53 -9.22
N PHE A 94 -6.06 15.77 -10.16
CA PHE A 94 -5.40 14.57 -10.69
C PHE A 94 -4.03 14.89 -11.27
N GLU A 95 -3.93 15.82 -12.22
CA GLU A 95 -2.65 16.20 -12.84
C GLU A 95 -1.69 16.92 -11.88
N LEU A 96 -2.21 17.48 -10.77
CA LEU A 96 -1.39 18.15 -9.76
C LEU A 96 -0.58 17.16 -8.89
N ILE A 97 -1.07 15.93 -8.75
CA ILE A 97 -0.47 14.92 -7.86
C ILE A 97 -0.05 13.65 -8.58
N ASN A 98 -0.16 13.59 -9.90
CA ASN A 98 0.13 12.40 -10.69
C ASN A 98 0.97 12.71 -11.92
N ARG A 99 1.77 11.74 -12.37
CA ARG A 99 2.49 11.75 -13.65
C ARG A 99 2.49 10.36 -14.28
N SER A 100 2.78 10.28 -15.58
CA SER A 100 2.93 9.03 -16.33
C SER A 100 1.70 8.10 -16.22
N PRO A 101 0.51 8.55 -16.67
CA PRO A 101 -0.71 7.76 -16.60
C PRO A 101 -0.63 6.50 -17.49
N ARG A 102 -1.24 5.41 -17.02
CA ARG A 102 -1.36 4.11 -17.67
C ARG A 102 -2.83 3.70 -17.64
N TYR A 103 -3.35 3.18 -18.75
CA TYR A 103 -4.78 2.95 -18.94
C TYR A 103 -5.09 1.47 -19.10
N LEU A 104 -6.22 1.04 -18.53
CA LEU A 104 -6.85 -0.23 -18.82
C LEU A 104 -8.32 -0.01 -19.13
N LEU A 105 -8.78 -0.55 -20.26
CA LEU A 105 -10.18 -0.48 -20.71
C LEU A 105 -10.74 -1.89 -20.83
N THR A 106 -11.98 -2.09 -20.39
CA THR A 106 -12.70 -3.35 -20.52
C THR A 106 -14.13 -3.08 -21.03
N PRO A 107 -14.49 -3.54 -22.24
CA PRO A 107 -15.84 -3.36 -22.76
C PRO A 107 -16.84 -4.22 -21.98
N ILE A 108 -18.03 -3.68 -21.74
CA ILE A 108 -19.12 -4.36 -21.02
C ILE A 108 -20.35 -4.47 -21.94
N GLY A 109 -20.87 -5.69 -22.05
CA GLY A 109 -22.14 -5.99 -22.74
C GLY A 109 -22.06 -6.16 -24.26
N ALA A 110 -20.89 -5.92 -24.88
CA ALA A 110 -20.58 -6.30 -26.26
C ALA A 110 -19.06 -6.28 -26.49
N PRO A 111 -18.50 -7.10 -27.42
CA PRO A 111 -17.11 -6.95 -27.84
C PRO A 111 -16.89 -5.61 -28.54
N MET A 112 -15.76 -4.95 -28.25
CA MET A 112 -15.36 -3.67 -28.86
C MET A 112 -13.87 -3.74 -29.26
N PRO A 113 -13.52 -4.42 -30.36
CA PRO A 113 -12.12 -4.68 -30.73
C PRO A 113 -11.33 -3.41 -31.09
N ASN A 114 -12.02 -2.32 -31.41
CA ASN A 114 -11.41 -1.03 -31.73
C ASN A 114 -11.34 -0.09 -30.53
N LEU A 115 -11.67 -0.54 -29.31
CA LEU A 115 -11.70 0.30 -28.12
C LEU A 115 -10.30 0.79 -27.75
N HIS A 116 -10.11 2.10 -27.64
CA HIS A 116 -8.81 2.71 -27.34
C HIS A 116 -8.95 4.05 -26.60
N ILE A 117 -7.82 4.53 -26.07
CA ILE A 117 -7.68 5.90 -25.57
C ILE A 117 -7.48 6.82 -26.78
N ALA A 118 -8.49 7.62 -27.09
CA ALA A 118 -8.47 8.56 -28.21
C ALA A 118 -7.70 9.84 -27.86
N GLN A 119 -7.73 10.25 -26.59
CA GLN A 119 -6.93 11.34 -26.07
C GLN A 119 -6.45 10.97 -24.67
N GLU A 120 -5.13 11.01 -24.47
CA GLU A 120 -4.54 10.86 -23.15
C GLU A 120 -4.98 11.98 -22.20
N VAL A 121 -4.72 11.81 -20.91
CA VAL A 121 -5.08 12.80 -19.89
C VAL A 121 -4.51 14.18 -20.22
N GLN A 122 -5.41 15.14 -20.35
CA GLN A 122 -5.11 16.56 -20.44
C GLN A 122 -6.31 17.35 -19.91
N GLY A 123 -6.06 18.31 -19.02
CA GLY A 123 -7.13 19.08 -18.38
C GLY A 123 -8.01 18.22 -17.47
N ASN A 124 -7.39 17.29 -16.72
CA ASN A 124 -8.00 16.32 -15.82
C ASN A 124 -9.08 15.45 -16.48
N ARG A 125 -8.94 15.12 -17.77
CA ARG A 125 -9.85 14.21 -18.46
C ARG A 125 -9.14 13.49 -19.58
N PHE A 126 -9.67 12.34 -19.97
CA PHE A 126 -9.19 11.59 -21.13
C PHE A 126 -10.39 11.10 -21.95
N LYS A 127 -10.17 10.80 -23.22
CA LYS A 127 -11.22 10.37 -24.15
C LYS A 127 -11.04 8.90 -24.52
N ILE A 128 -12.13 8.15 -24.45
CA ILE A 128 -12.25 6.78 -24.96
C ILE A 128 -13.01 6.82 -26.29
N ALA A 129 -12.61 6.03 -27.28
CA ALA A 129 -13.33 5.89 -28.54
C ALA A 129 -13.24 4.48 -29.11
N GLY A 130 -13.91 4.26 -30.25
CA GLY A 130 -13.90 3.00 -30.98
C GLY A 130 -14.77 1.90 -30.37
N GLY A 131 -15.70 2.27 -29.49
CA GLY A 131 -16.66 1.34 -28.93
C GLY A 131 -18.00 1.36 -29.64
N VAL A 132 -18.95 0.58 -29.11
CA VAL A 132 -20.31 0.49 -29.64
C VAL A 132 -21.19 1.51 -28.91
N PRO A 133 -21.96 2.35 -29.62
CA PRO A 133 -22.85 3.35 -29.01
C PRO A 133 -23.78 2.76 -27.95
N GLY A 134 -23.98 3.49 -26.85
CA GLY A 134 -24.84 3.10 -25.72
C GLY A 134 -24.35 1.90 -24.91
N LYS A 135 -23.14 1.39 -25.18
CA LYS A 135 -22.50 0.35 -24.37
C LYS A 135 -21.59 0.96 -23.32
N LYS A 136 -21.20 0.14 -22.33
CA LYS A 136 -20.41 0.58 -21.18
C LYS A 136 -18.97 0.12 -21.29
N VAL A 137 -18.07 0.89 -20.70
CA VAL A 137 -16.65 0.57 -20.57
C VAL A 137 -16.27 0.73 -19.10
N SER A 138 -15.73 -0.33 -18.50
CA SER A 138 -14.99 -0.21 -17.25
C SER A 138 -13.59 0.30 -17.58
N TRP A 139 -13.14 1.32 -16.85
CA TRP A 139 -11.84 1.94 -17.04
C TRP A 139 -11.07 2.00 -15.73
N ARG A 140 -9.75 1.91 -15.84
CA ARG A 140 -8.81 2.26 -14.79
C ARG A 140 -7.70 3.11 -15.39
N VAL A 141 -7.35 4.19 -14.70
CA VAL A 141 -6.11 4.93 -14.91
C VAL A 141 -5.26 4.82 -13.65
N GLU A 142 -4.01 4.41 -13.82
CA GLU A 142 -3.00 4.37 -12.78
C GLU A 142 -1.88 5.33 -13.13
N ALA A 143 -1.34 6.04 -12.15
CA ALA A 143 -0.28 7.01 -12.38
C ALA A 143 0.73 6.99 -11.23
N ILE A 144 1.94 7.45 -11.51
CA ILE A 144 2.99 7.62 -10.49
C ILE A 144 2.65 8.87 -9.68
N ARG A 145 2.56 8.72 -8.35
CA ARG A 145 2.32 9.81 -7.41
C ARG A 145 3.42 10.87 -7.54
N ASN A 146 3.01 12.13 -7.58
CA ASN A 146 3.84 13.30 -7.87
C ASN A 146 3.40 14.54 -7.08
N ASP A 147 2.83 14.38 -5.88
CA ASP A 147 2.52 15.53 -5.02
C ASP A 147 3.79 16.21 -4.45
N ARG A 148 3.61 17.32 -3.72
CA ARG A 148 4.71 18.10 -3.12
C ARG A 148 5.65 17.26 -2.23
N TRP A 149 5.13 16.27 -1.51
CA TRP A 149 5.97 15.40 -0.68
C TRP A 149 6.88 14.55 -1.55
N VAL A 150 6.34 13.90 -2.59
CA VAL A 150 7.13 13.08 -3.51
C VAL A 150 8.07 13.94 -4.36
N GLN A 151 7.67 15.13 -4.77
CA GLN A 151 8.53 16.06 -5.50
C GLN A 151 9.73 16.51 -4.68
N HIS A 152 9.54 16.77 -3.38
CA HIS A 152 10.60 17.29 -2.50
C HIS A 152 11.48 16.18 -1.92
N TYR A 153 10.89 15.10 -1.40
CA TYR A 153 11.62 14.03 -0.68
C TYR A 153 11.86 12.77 -1.53
N GLY A 154 11.13 12.61 -2.63
CA GLY A 154 11.23 11.42 -3.48
C GLY A 154 10.81 10.11 -2.80
N TYR A 155 11.09 9.03 -3.52
CA TYR A 155 11.04 7.66 -3.01
C TYR A 155 12.25 6.89 -3.52
N GLN A 156 12.58 5.80 -2.83
CA GLN A 156 13.68 4.91 -3.17
C GLN A 156 13.09 3.51 -3.25
N THR A 157 13.01 2.96 -4.46
CA THR A 157 12.58 1.58 -4.70
C THR A 157 13.63 0.61 -4.20
N GLU A 158 14.88 0.91 -4.53
CA GLU A 158 16.06 0.20 -4.07
C GLU A 158 16.91 1.18 -3.27
N GLN A 159 17.30 0.77 -2.07
CA GLN A 159 18.12 1.58 -1.18
C GLN A 159 19.19 0.71 -0.56
N GLU A 160 20.44 1.17 -0.60
CA GLU A 160 21.51 0.54 0.17
C GLU A 160 21.19 0.64 1.66
N LYS A 161 21.34 -0.47 2.38
CA LYS A 161 21.20 -0.44 3.84
C LYS A 161 22.23 0.52 4.43
N PRO A 162 21.88 1.27 5.50
CA PRO A 162 22.86 2.00 6.30
C PRO A 162 24.03 1.08 6.66
N ARG A 163 25.26 1.62 6.68
CA ARG A 163 26.49 0.83 6.86
C ARG A 163 26.41 -0.11 8.06
N GLU A 164 25.82 0.34 9.18
CA GLU A 164 25.67 -0.45 10.41
C GLU A 164 24.68 -1.63 10.31
N GLN A 165 23.82 -1.64 9.29
CA GLN A 165 22.82 -2.68 9.01
C GLN A 165 23.23 -3.60 7.85
N GLN A 166 24.32 -3.30 7.15
CA GLN A 166 24.83 -4.17 6.09
C GLN A 166 25.24 -5.53 6.67
N GLY A 167 24.89 -6.62 5.96
CA GLY A 167 25.07 -7.99 6.45
C GLY A 167 24.05 -8.47 7.50
N LYS A 168 23.10 -7.62 7.91
CA LYS A 168 21.98 -7.96 8.80
C LYS A 168 20.64 -8.05 8.06
N TYR A 169 19.63 -8.64 8.70
CA TYR A 169 18.32 -8.93 8.13
C TYR A 169 17.20 -8.36 8.99
N LEU A 170 16.06 -8.02 8.38
CA LEU A 170 14.84 -7.70 9.15
C LEU A 170 14.29 -8.96 9.84
N HIS A 171 14.29 -10.08 9.09
CA HIS A 171 13.81 -11.40 9.50
C HIS A 171 14.87 -12.48 9.14
N PRO A 172 15.90 -12.70 9.97
CA PRO A 172 17.01 -13.61 9.67
C PRO A 172 16.61 -15.07 9.39
N GLU A 173 15.58 -15.55 10.08
CA GLU A 173 15.08 -16.92 10.01
C GLU A 173 14.59 -17.30 8.61
N LEU A 174 14.06 -16.34 7.84
CA LEU A 174 13.65 -16.54 6.44
C LEU A 174 14.83 -16.82 5.51
N TYR A 175 16.06 -16.57 5.96
CA TYR A 175 17.30 -16.78 5.22
C TYR A 175 18.20 -17.84 5.88
N GLY A 176 17.67 -18.62 6.83
CA GLY A 176 18.43 -19.62 7.59
C GLY A 176 19.54 -19.02 8.45
N GLN A 177 19.44 -17.74 8.80
CA GLN A 177 20.44 -17.02 9.58
C GLN A 177 20.09 -17.01 11.07
N PRO A 178 21.09 -16.96 11.97
CA PRO A 178 20.84 -16.86 13.39
C PRO A 178 20.18 -15.52 13.76
N LYS A 179 19.36 -15.52 14.81
CA LYS A 179 18.60 -14.34 15.28
C LYS A 179 19.49 -13.13 15.58
N GLU A 180 20.75 -13.35 15.96
CA GLU A 180 21.76 -12.32 16.23
C GLU A 180 22.08 -11.46 14.99
N ARG A 181 21.79 -11.96 13.78
CA ARG A 181 21.91 -11.19 12.52
C ARG A 181 20.68 -10.31 12.24
N GLY A 182 19.72 -10.25 13.17
CA GLY A 182 18.55 -9.37 13.11
C GLY A 182 18.91 -7.90 13.30
N ILE A 183 18.32 -7.01 12.51
CA ILE A 183 18.49 -5.56 12.62
C ILE A 183 17.92 -5.06 13.96
N PHE A 184 16.81 -5.65 14.43
CA PHE A 184 16.17 -5.33 15.70
C PHE A 184 16.50 -6.34 16.82
N TYR A 185 17.59 -7.09 16.68
CA TYR A 185 18.01 -8.01 17.73
C TYR A 185 18.54 -7.23 18.94
N HIS A 186 17.85 -7.34 20.07
CA HIS A 186 18.29 -6.82 21.36
C HIS A 186 18.67 -7.97 22.30
N PRO A 187 19.96 -8.11 22.67
CA PRO A 187 20.43 -9.19 23.53
C PRO A 187 19.76 -9.17 24.92
N ASP A 188 19.57 -7.99 25.50
CA ASP A 188 19.05 -7.85 26.86
C ASP A 188 17.54 -8.11 26.96
N LEU A 189 16.79 -7.75 25.92
CA LEU A 189 15.39 -8.15 25.81
C LEU A 189 15.29 -9.67 25.68
N ASN A 190 16.17 -10.32 24.90
CA ASN A 190 16.16 -11.78 24.73
C ASN A 190 16.66 -12.60 25.94
N ARG A 191 17.28 -11.98 26.95
CA ARG A 191 17.78 -12.66 28.17
C ARG A 191 16.68 -13.00 29.17
N SER A 192 15.55 -12.29 29.17
CA SER A 192 14.37 -12.61 30.00
C SER A 192 13.75 -13.98 29.69
N ARG A 193 14.24 -14.66 28.65
CA ARG A 193 13.88 -16.03 28.25
C ARG A 193 14.63 -17.14 29.01
N ALA A 194 15.66 -16.81 29.78
CA ALA A 194 16.34 -17.79 30.60
C ALA A 194 15.54 -17.98 31.90
N PRO A 195 15.07 -19.20 32.24
CA PRO A 195 14.53 -19.43 33.57
C PRO A 195 15.61 -19.04 34.59
N GLU A 196 15.24 -18.26 35.61
CA GLU A 196 16.06 -18.18 36.82
C GLU A 196 16.34 -19.62 37.24
N ARG A 197 17.60 -20.02 37.22
CA ARG A 197 17.99 -21.30 37.80
C ARG A 197 17.69 -21.18 39.30
N SER A 198 16.55 -21.72 39.73
CA SER A 198 16.24 -21.92 41.13
C SER A 198 17.42 -22.67 41.76
N LYS A 199 18.06 -22.03 42.74
CA LYS A 199 19.07 -22.65 43.61
C LYS A 199 18.43 -23.71 44.50
#